data_AF-B1FGP7-F1
#
_entry.id   AF-B1FGP7-F1
#
_cell.length_a   1.000
_cell.length_b   1.000
_cell.length_c   1.000
_cell.angle_alpha   90.00
_cell.angle_beta   90.00
_cell.angle_gamma   90.00
#
_symmetry.space_group_name_H-M   'P 1'
#
loop_
_entity.id
_entity.type
_entity.pdbx_description
1 polymer ?
#
loop_
_entity_poly.entity_id
_entity_poly.type
_entity_poly.pdbx_seq_one_letter_code
_entity_poly.pdbx_strand_id
1 'polypeptide(L)'
;MLFGLPADAAALVQALDGLALPVRPVLIVPAGHAQPVAGVDVVEDVDGFVAQRYDAKPGTFYLLRPDQHVCARMRTLERHAIADALARATCAR
;
A
#
# COMPACT_ATOMS: atom_id res chain seq x y z
N MET A 1 0.83 1.77 0.17
CA MET A 1 -0.19 1.97 -0.88
C MET A 1 -0.43 0.64 -1.56
N LEU A 2 -1.61 0.05 -1.37
CA LEU A 2 -2.03 -1.22 -1.99
C LEU A 2 -3.04 -0.91 -3.11
N PHE A 3 -2.92 -1.57 -4.26
CA PHE A 3 -3.93 -1.50 -5.33
C PHE A 3 -4.82 -2.73 -5.24
N GLY A 4 -6.13 -2.57 -5.07
CA GLY A 4 -7.03 -3.69 -4.83
C GLY A 4 -8.49 -3.26 -4.68
N LEU A 5 -9.25 -4.03 -3.89
CA LEU A 5 -10.65 -3.80 -3.56
C LEU A 5 -10.82 -3.53 -2.06
N PRO A 6 -11.95 -2.96 -1.61
CA PRO A 6 -12.20 -2.72 -0.18
C PRO A 6 -12.02 -3.97 0.71
N ALA A 7 -12.31 -5.16 0.18
CA ALA A 7 -12.12 -6.43 0.88
C ALA A 7 -10.65 -6.72 1.25
N ASP A 8 -9.68 -6.12 0.56
CA ASP A 8 -8.24 -6.30 0.81
C ASP A 8 -7.75 -5.48 2.01
N ALA A 9 -8.58 -4.57 2.54
CA ALA A 9 -8.15 -3.64 3.57
C ALA A 9 -7.74 -4.35 4.89
N ALA A 10 -8.44 -5.42 5.27
CA ALA A 10 -8.08 -6.21 6.44
C ALA A 10 -6.69 -6.85 6.30
N ALA A 11 -6.39 -7.41 5.12
CA ALA A 11 -5.08 -7.98 4.82
C ALA A 11 -3.99 -6.90 4.81
N LEU A 12 -4.29 -5.70 4.28
CA LEU A 12 -3.38 -4.56 4.34
C LEU A 12 -3.04 -4.18 5.79
N VAL A 13 -4.05 -4.01 6.64
CA VAL A 13 -3.84 -3.66 8.06
C VAL A 13 -3.02 -4.75 8.75
N GLN A 14 -3.36 -6.02 8.55
CA GLN A 14 -2.64 -7.15 9.13
C GLN A 14 -1.17 -7.22 8.67
N ALA A 15 -0.89 -6.89 7.41
CA ALA A 15 0.47 -6.88 6.89
C ALA A 15 1.34 -5.75 7.46
N LEU A 16 0.73 -4.64 7.90
CA LEU A 16 1.42 -3.50 8.50
C LEU A 16 1.51 -3.56 10.02
N ASP A 17 0.69 -4.42 10.65
CA ASP A 17 0.68 -4.57 12.10
C ASP A 17 2.03 -5.07 12.65
N GLY A 18 2.45 -4.47 13.77
CA GLY A 18 3.71 -4.78 14.43
C GLY A 18 4.99 -4.49 13.63
N LEU A 19 4.93 -3.67 12.58
CA LEU A 19 6.15 -3.16 11.93
C LEU A 19 6.93 -2.23 12.88
N ALA A 20 8.25 -2.16 12.70
CA ALA A 20 9.14 -1.39 13.57
C ALA A 20 8.84 0.11 13.60
N LEU A 21 8.21 0.65 12.56
CA LEU A 21 7.71 2.01 12.47
C LEU A 21 6.27 2.00 11.94
N PRO A 22 5.43 2.95 12.37
CA PRO A 22 4.07 3.05 11.86
C PRO A 22 4.08 3.35 10.37
N VAL A 23 3.34 2.56 9.59
CA VAL A 23 3.13 2.77 8.16
C VAL A 23 1.66 3.09 7.96
N ARG A 24 1.36 4.24 7.35
CA ARG A 24 -0.02 4.63 7.03
C ARG A 24 -0.57 3.76 5.89
N PRO A 25 -1.64 2.99 6.12
CA PRO A 25 -2.29 2.22 5.05
C PRO A 25 -3.04 3.14 4.11
N VAL A 26 -2.77 2.98 2.81
CA VAL A 26 -3.51 3.63 1.73
C VAL A 26 -3.95 2.53 0.77
N LEU A 27 -5.24 2.43 0.49
CA LEU A 27 -5.82 1.49 -0.46
C LEU A 27 -6.33 2.26 -1.68
N ILE A 28 -5.79 1.95 -2.84
CA ILE A 28 -6.23 2.47 -4.12
C ILE A 28 -7.22 1.47 -4.71
N VAL A 29 -8.44 1.94 -4.98
CA VAL A 29 -9.53 1.13 -5.54
C VAL A 29 -9.94 1.66 -6.91
N PRO A 30 -10.42 0.81 -7.84
CA PRO A 30 -10.99 1.26 -9.09
C PRO A 30 -12.24 2.12 -8.90
N ALA A 31 -12.61 2.88 -9.93
CA ALA A 31 -13.87 3.61 -9.97
C ALA A 31 -15.09 2.74 -9.61
N GLY A 32 -16.00 3.29 -8.80
CA GLY A 32 -17.21 2.63 -8.31
C GLY A 32 -17.00 1.69 -7.12
N HIS A 33 -15.78 1.56 -6.60
CA HIS A 33 -15.45 0.64 -5.51
C HIS A 33 -15.04 1.35 -4.21
N ALA A 34 -15.12 2.69 -4.16
CA ALA A 34 -14.82 3.45 -2.94
C ALA A 34 -15.79 3.09 -1.81
N GLN A 35 -15.25 2.55 -0.73
CA GLN A 35 -15.98 2.30 0.51
C GLN A 35 -15.10 2.71 1.71
N PRO A 36 -15.62 3.49 2.68
CA PRO A 36 -14.85 3.82 3.87
C PRO A 36 -14.46 2.57 4.65
N VAL A 37 -13.19 2.49 5.05
CA VAL A 37 -12.66 1.46 5.95
C VAL A 37 -11.97 2.15 7.11
N ALA A 38 -12.32 1.78 8.34
CA ALA A 38 -11.72 2.38 9.53
C ALA A 38 -10.20 2.16 9.55
N GLY A 39 -9.45 3.24 9.76
CA GLY A 39 -7.98 3.20 9.85
C GLY A 39 -7.26 3.00 8.52
N VAL A 40 -7.94 3.05 7.38
CA VAL A 40 -7.35 2.95 6.03
C VAL A 40 -7.77 4.13 5.18
N ASP A 41 -6.79 4.84 4.59
CA ASP A 41 -7.07 5.87 3.60
C ASP A 41 -7.48 5.19 2.29
N VAL A 42 -8.77 5.21 1.96
CA VAL A 42 -9.29 4.67 0.70
C VAL A 42 -9.33 5.78 -0.34
N VAL A 43 -8.66 5.58 -1.46
CA VAL A 43 -8.59 6.51 -2.59
C VAL A 43 -9.14 5.83 -3.84
N GLU A 44 -10.11 6.47 -4.47
CA GLU A 44 -10.66 6.00 -5.73
C GLU A 44 -9.81 6.51 -6.90
N ASP A 45 -9.29 5.60 -7.72
CA ASP A 45 -8.61 5.91 -8.96
C ASP A 45 -9.63 6.00 -10.10
N VAL A 46 -10.39 7.11 -10.10
CA VAL A 46 -11.55 7.33 -10.99
C VAL A 46 -11.19 7.15 -12.47
N ASP A 47 -10.05 7.69 -12.89
CA ASP A 47 -9.59 7.64 -14.28
C ASP A 47 -8.60 6.49 -14.56
N GLY A 48 -8.23 5.69 -13.54
CA GLY A 48 -7.22 4.63 -13.67
C GLY A 48 -5.78 5.14 -13.84
N PHE A 49 -5.53 6.44 -13.67
CA PHE A 49 -4.22 7.02 -13.90
C PHE A 49 -3.20 6.65 -12.83
N VAL A 50 -3.62 6.44 -11.58
CA VAL A 50 -2.70 6.03 -10.52
C VAL A 50 -2.20 4.62 -10.84
N ALA A 51 -3.09 3.70 -11.19
CA ALA A 51 -2.72 2.35 -11.59
C ALA A 51 -1.84 2.35 -12.84
N GLN A 52 -2.15 3.18 -13.84
CA GLN A 52 -1.33 3.30 -15.05
C GLN A 52 0.08 3.84 -14.75
N ARG A 53 0.20 4.94 -14.02
CA ARG A 53 1.50 5.59 -13.73
C ARG A 53 2.38 4.74 -12.84
N TYR A 54 1.78 3.95 -11.95
CA TYR A 54 2.50 3.03 -11.08
C TYR A 54 2.62 1.61 -11.68
N ASP A 55 2.25 1.36 -12.94
CA ASP A 55 2.22 -0.01 -13.53
C ASP A 55 1.63 -1.04 -12.54
N ALA A 56 0.54 -0.64 -11.88
CA ALA A 56 -0.04 -1.39 -10.78
C ALA A 56 -1.10 -2.37 -11.30
N LYS A 57 -1.08 -3.56 -10.71
CA LYS A 57 -2.10 -4.60 -10.86
C LYS A 57 -2.77 -4.83 -9.50
N PRO A 58 -3.95 -5.44 -9.43
CA PRO A 58 -4.52 -5.88 -8.15
C PRO A 58 -3.49 -6.68 -7.33
N GLY A 59 -3.34 -6.33 -6.05
CA GLY A 59 -2.32 -6.87 -5.14
C GLY A 59 -0.97 -6.14 -5.15
N THR A 60 -0.74 -5.21 -6.10
CA THR A 60 0.51 -4.45 -6.15
C THR A 60 0.61 -3.54 -4.93
N PHE A 61 1.74 -3.59 -4.23
CA PHE A 61 2.01 -2.79 -3.06
C PHE A 61 3.22 -1.89 -3.28
N TYR A 62 3.10 -0.65 -2.82
CA TYR A 62 4.16 0.34 -2.77
C TYR A 62 4.38 0.80 -1.33
N LEU A 63 5.64 0.78 -0.90
CA LEU A 63 6.09 1.47 0.30
C LEU A 63 6.62 2.85 -0.12
N LEU A 64 6.02 3.90 0.45
CA LEU A 64 6.38 5.28 0.17
C LEU A 64 6.91 5.95 1.45
N ARG A 65 7.94 6.76 1.32
CA ARG A 65 8.39 7.67 2.37
C ARG A 65 7.50 8.92 2.46
N PRO A 66 7.57 9.69 3.57
CA PRO A 66 6.84 10.95 3.72
C PRO A 66 7.17 12.01 2.63
N ASP A 67 8.36 11.94 2.05
CA ASP A 67 8.81 12.78 0.91
C ASP A 67 8.38 12.22 -0.46
N GLN A 68 7.44 11.27 -0.47
CA GLN A 68 6.89 10.60 -1.65
C GLN A 68 7.87 9.70 -2.41
N HIS A 69 9.06 9.43 -1.85
CA HIS A 69 9.99 8.50 -2.48
C HIS A 69 9.48 7.05 -2.41
N VAL A 70 9.58 6.32 -3.52
CA VAL A 70 9.25 4.89 -3.58
C VAL A 70 10.39 4.06 -2.99
N CYS A 71 10.19 3.50 -1.80
CA CYS A 71 11.19 2.66 -1.13
C CYS A 71 11.18 1.21 -1.59
N ALA A 72 10.00 0.70 -1.93
CA ALA A 72 9.83 -0.64 -2.44
C ALA A 72 8.55 -0.78 -3.24
N ARG A 73 8.56 -1.79 -4.10
CA ARG A 73 7.43 -2.23 -4.89
C ARG A 73 7.36 -3.75 -4.85
N MET A 74 6.19 -4.29 -4.59
CA MET A 74 5.89 -5.72 -4.67
C MET A 74 4.66 -5.94 -5.54
N ARG A 75 4.61 -7.04 -6.30
CA ARG A 75 3.43 -7.42 -7.10
C ARG A 75 2.29 -7.98 -6.24
N THR A 76 2.64 -8.43 -5.04
CA THR A 76 1.79 -9.08 -4.04
C THR A 76 2.07 -8.47 -2.66
N LEU A 77 1.07 -8.44 -1.79
CA LEU A 77 1.23 -7.96 -0.42
C LEU A 77 1.95 -9.02 0.43
N GLU A 78 3.22 -8.76 0.75
CA GLU A 78 4.07 -9.71 1.48
C GLU A 78 4.73 -9.05 2.71
N ARG A 79 4.27 -9.41 3.91
CA ARG A 79 4.70 -8.79 5.18
C ARG A 79 6.22 -8.74 5.37
N HIS A 80 6.91 -9.83 5.08
CA HIS A 80 8.36 -9.91 5.24
C HIS A 80 9.08 -8.92 4.31
N ALA A 81 8.66 -8.84 3.04
CA ALA A 81 9.21 -7.90 2.08
C ALA A 81 8.95 -6.44 2.48
N ILE A 82 7.80 -6.14 3.10
CA ILE A 82 7.49 -4.80 3.65
C ILE A 82 8.44 -4.47 4.80
N ALA A 83 8.62 -5.38 5.75
CA ALA A 83 9.50 -5.18 6.89
C ALA A 83 10.96 -4.96 6.46
N ASP A 84 11.46 -5.77 5.53
CA ASP A 84 12.82 -5.63 4.99
C ASP A 84 12.99 -4.31 4.24
N ALA A 85 11.98 -3.89 3.47
CA ALA A 85 12.00 -2.61 2.79
C ALA A 85 12.04 -1.43 3.76
N LEU A 86 11.27 -1.52 4.85
CA LEU A 86 11.24 -0.50 5.89
C LEU A 86 12.60 -0.39 6.61
N ALA A 87 13.22 -1.52 6.97
CA ALA A 87 14.55 -1.54 7.59
C ALA A 87 15.61 -0.91 6.68
N ARG A 88 15.58 -1.23 5.37
CA ARG A 88 16.49 -0.61 4.38
C ARG A 88 16.24 0.90 4.26
N ALA A 89 14.98 1.33 4.17
CA ALA A 89 14.63 2.74 4.00
C ALA A 89 15.00 3.62 5.20
N THR A 90 15.19 3.00 6.37
CA THR A 90 15.47 3.67 7.66
C THR A 90 16.88 3.40 8.18
N CYS A 91 17.73 2.74 7.40
CA CYS A 91 19.10 2.37 7.79
C CYS A 91 19.18 1.51 9.06
N ALA A 92 18.20 0.62 9.27
CA ALA A 92 18.13 -0.32 10.39
C ALA A 92 18.55 -1.75 10.00
N ARG A 93 19.25 -1.90 8.87
CA ARG A 93 19.80 -3.16 8.34
C ARG A 93 21.32 -3.19 8.51
#